data_AF-A0A6J5TIP5-F1
#
_entry.id   AF-A0A6J5TIP5-F1
#
_cell.length_a   1.000
_cell.length_b   1.000
_cell.length_c   1.000
_cell.angle_alpha   90.00
_cell.angle_beta   90.00
_cell.angle_gamma   90.00
#
_symmetry.space_group_name_H-M   'P 1'
#
loop_
_entity.id
_entity.type
_entity.pdbx_description
1 polymer ?
#
loop_
_entity_poly.entity_id
_entity_poly.type
_entity_poly.pdbx_seq_one_letter_code
_entity_poly.pdbx_strand_id
1 'polypeptide(L)'
;MNIKFKDGVLTIPELAVAELTEPLFRNLIAFEQCYHGRSQQITSYAVFMDKLINSDKDIKLLSKKKILANWLSVEDGSNFFNKLYTDTVVKEFHYDKLCAEVNKYYQVGWHKQLEILRRDYVANPWTIISLIAGIILLVLTLLQTIFTIYQ
;
A
#
# COMPACT_ATOMS: atom_id res chain seq x y z
N MET A 1 -5.93 18.36 2.17
CA MET A 1 -6.52 17.26 2.97
C MET A 1 -5.56 16.91 4.11
N ASN A 2 -6.05 16.48 5.26
CA ASN A 2 -5.19 16.27 6.44
C ASN A 2 -4.93 14.77 6.64
N ILE A 3 -3.84 14.28 6.07
CA ILE A 3 -3.36 12.90 6.27
C ILE A 3 -2.41 12.89 7.47
N LYS A 4 -2.57 11.91 8.35
CA LYS A 4 -1.76 11.79 9.57
C LYS A 4 -1.11 10.42 9.64
N PHE A 5 0.12 10.36 10.12
CA PHE A 5 0.79 9.12 10.46
C PHE A 5 1.18 9.16 11.94
N LYS A 6 0.77 8.15 12.70
CA LYS A 6 1.09 8.06 14.13
C LYS A 6 1.12 6.59 14.55
N ASP A 7 2.18 6.19 15.26
CA ASP A 7 2.34 4.85 15.85
C ASP A 7 2.12 3.71 14.83
N GLY A 8 2.61 3.88 13.60
CA GLY A 8 2.45 2.90 12.52
C GLY A 8 1.07 2.90 11.85
N VAL A 9 0.18 3.83 12.21
CA VAL A 9 -1.16 3.96 11.63
C VAL A 9 -1.23 5.18 10.73
N LEU A 10 -1.47 4.95 9.44
CA LEU A 10 -1.76 5.98 8.45
C LEU A 10 -3.27 6.27 8.44
N THR A 11 -3.65 7.48 8.80
CA THR A 11 -5.04 7.95 8.82
C THR A 11 -5.28 8.86 7.63
N ILE A 12 -6.15 8.43 6.72
CA ILE A 12 -6.56 9.17 5.53
C ILE A 12 -8.02 9.58 5.71
N PRO A 13 -8.40 10.85 5.46
CA PRO A 13 -9.79 11.27 5.49
C PRO A 13 -10.64 10.49 4.48
N GLU A 14 -11.91 10.29 4.81
CA GLU A 14 -12.88 9.73 3.88
C GLU A 14 -13.08 10.66 2.68
N LEU A 15 -13.06 10.08 1.49
CA LEU A 15 -13.41 10.71 0.23
C LEU A 15 -14.68 10.04 -0.31
N ALA A 16 -15.78 10.79 -0.30
CA ALA A 16 -16.99 10.40 -1.00
C ALA A 16 -16.82 10.65 -2.50
N VAL A 17 -16.83 9.56 -3.28
CA VAL A 17 -16.77 9.65 -4.73
C VAL A 17 -18.18 9.67 -5.28
N ALA A 18 -18.48 10.74 -6.00
CA ALA A 18 -19.72 10.98 -6.71
C ALA A 18 -19.38 11.44 -8.14
N GLU A 19 -20.40 11.52 -9.01
CA GLU A 19 -20.22 11.92 -10.41
C GLU A 19 -19.50 13.27 -10.58
N LEU A 20 -19.72 14.20 -9.65
CA LEU A 20 -19.11 15.54 -9.68
C LEU A 20 -17.72 15.60 -9.03
N THR A 21 -17.26 14.53 -8.40
CA THR A 21 -15.95 14.53 -7.70
C THR A 21 -14.80 14.66 -8.70
N GLU A 22 -14.84 13.96 -9.84
CA GLU A 22 -13.80 14.07 -10.87
C GLU A 22 -13.65 15.49 -11.43
N PRO A 23 -14.71 16.12 -12.00
CA PRO A 23 -14.57 17.46 -12.57
C PRO A 23 -14.20 18.50 -11.52
N LEU A 24 -14.68 18.36 -10.28
CA LEU A 24 -14.30 19.25 -9.19
C LEU A 24 -12.80 19.17 -8.89
N PHE A 25 -12.25 17.96 -8.74
CA PHE A 25 -10.82 17.78 -8.48
C PHE A 25 -9.95 18.35 -9.62
N ARG A 26 -10.32 18.09 -10.89
CA ARG A 26 -9.61 18.65 -12.05
C ARG A 26 -9.62 20.18 -12.05
N ASN A 27 -10.77 20.79 -11.78
CA ASN A 27 -10.89 22.26 -11.72
C ASN A 27 -10.05 22.86 -10.58
N LEU A 28 -10.01 22.19 -9.42
CA LEU A 28 -9.17 22.62 -8.29
C LEU A 28 -7.68 22.49 -8.61
N ILE A 29 -7.27 21.39 -9.26
CA ILE A 29 -5.88 21.20 -9.71
C ILE A 29 -5.50 22.28 -10.75
N ALA A 30 -6.34 22.52 -11.75
CA ALA A 30 -6.12 23.60 -12.72
C ALA A 30 -6.00 24.97 -12.04
N PHE A 31 -6.85 25.24 -11.04
CA PHE A 31 -6.76 26.46 -10.24
C PHE A 31 -5.43 26.57 -9.48
N GLU A 32 -4.94 25.49 -8.86
CA GLU A 32 -3.63 25.45 -8.20
C GLU A 32 -2.47 25.70 -9.19
N GLN A 33 -2.58 25.22 -10.43
CA GLN A 33 -1.55 25.39 -11.46
C GLN A 33 -1.51 26.81 -12.04
N CYS A 34 -2.68 27.45 -12.21
CA CYS A 34 -2.78 28.81 -12.75
C CYS A 34 -2.28 29.90 -11.80
N TYR A 35 -2.31 29.65 -10.47
CA TYR A 35 -1.92 30.64 -9.47
C TYR A 35 -0.60 30.25 -8.80
N HIS A 36 0.50 30.81 -9.31
CA HIS A 36 1.84 30.62 -8.73
C HIS A 36 1.90 31.12 -7.27
N GLY A 37 2.47 30.30 -6.37
CA GLY A 37 2.66 30.63 -4.95
C GLY A 37 1.56 30.12 -4.00
N ARG A 38 0.50 29.47 -4.51
CA ARG A 38 -0.45 28.72 -3.67
C ARG A 38 0.07 27.32 -3.36
N SER A 39 -0.30 26.80 -2.19
CA SER A 39 0.01 25.43 -1.80
C SER A 39 -0.67 24.44 -2.75
N GLN A 40 0.08 23.48 -3.30
CA GLN A 40 -0.43 22.44 -4.20
C GLN A 40 -1.06 21.27 -3.40
N GLN A 41 -1.96 21.58 -2.46
CA GLN A 41 -2.49 20.58 -1.52
C GLN A 41 -3.42 19.56 -2.17
N ILE A 42 -4.26 19.99 -3.11
CA ILE A 42 -5.18 19.12 -3.83
C ILE A 42 -4.41 18.26 -4.83
N THR A 43 -3.49 18.88 -5.60
CA THR A 43 -2.58 18.17 -6.50
C THR A 43 -1.74 17.14 -5.73
N SER A 44 -1.16 17.53 -4.59
CA SER A 44 -0.38 16.61 -3.74
C SER A 44 -1.24 15.46 -3.21
N TYR A 45 -2.52 15.70 -2.92
CA TYR A 45 -3.41 14.63 -2.48
C TYR A 45 -3.71 13.66 -3.61
N ALA A 46 -4.01 14.15 -4.81
CA ALA A 46 -4.24 13.31 -5.99
C ALA A 46 -3.01 12.42 -6.26
N VAL A 47 -1.81 12.99 -6.25
CA VAL A 47 -0.55 12.25 -6.42
C VAL A 47 -0.30 11.26 -5.28
N PHE A 48 -0.64 11.62 -4.03
CA PHE A 48 -0.50 10.70 -2.90
C PHE A 48 -1.42 9.48 -3.05
N MET A 49 -2.69 9.71 -3.40
CA MET A 49 -3.67 8.64 -3.59
C MET A 49 -3.32 7.75 -4.77
N ASP A 50 -2.82 8.33 -5.86
CA ASP A 50 -2.32 7.57 -7.02
C ASP A 50 -1.17 6.62 -6.65
N LYS A 51 -0.18 7.14 -5.90
CA LYS A 51 0.94 6.30 -5.39
C LYS A 51 0.46 5.19 -4.43
N LEU A 52 -0.64 5.41 -3.72
CA LEU A 52 -1.21 4.43 -2.79
C LEU A 52 -2.05 3.36 -3.51
N ILE A 53 -2.64 3.70 -4.66
CA ILE A 53 -3.55 2.84 -5.42
C ILE A 53 -2.82 2.33 -6.67
N ASN A 54 -2.12 1.20 -6.53
CA ASN A 54 -1.43 0.57 -7.64
C ASN A 54 -2.21 -0.63 -8.23
N SER A 55 -3.21 -1.11 -7.52
CA SER A 55 -3.99 -2.28 -7.90
C SER A 55 -5.43 -2.23 -7.40
N ASP A 56 -6.25 -3.07 -8.03
CA ASP A 56 -7.62 -3.37 -7.62
C ASP A 56 -7.76 -3.78 -6.15
N LYS A 57 -6.73 -4.42 -5.59
CA LYS A 57 -6.71 -4.83 -4.19
C LYS A 57 -6.62 -3.63 -3.25
N ASP A 58 -5.90 -2.59 -3.66
CA ASP A 58 -5.72 -1.37 -2.88
C ASP A 58 -7.04 -0.60 -2.80
N ILE A 59 -7.76 -0.48 -3.93
CA ILE A 59 -9.11 0.12 -3.97
C ILE A 59 -10.06 -0.64 -3.03
N LYS A 60 -10.11 -1.97 -3.15
CA LYS A 60 -10.96 -2.80 -2.27
C LYS A 60 -10.61 -2.60 -0.80
N LEU A 61 -9.32 -2.49 -0.46
CA LEU A 61 -8.86 -2.23 0.90
C LEU A 61 -9.31 -0.84 1.39
N LEU A 62 -9.10 0.20 0.59
CA LEU A 62 -9.48 1.57 0.94
C LEU A 62 -11.00 1.73 1.08
N SER A 63 -11.79 1.09 0.22
CA SER A 63 -13.25 1.06 0.34
C SER A 63 -13.70 0.31 1.59
N LYS A 64 -13.08 -0.85 1.89
CA LYS A 64 -13.36 -1.60 3.14
C LYS A 64 -13.02 -0.77 4.39
N LYS A 65 -11.98 0.06 4.32
CA LYS A 65 -11.57 0.98 5.39
C LYS A 65 -12.38 2.29 5.41
N LYS A 66 -13.38 2.44 4.54
CA LYS A 66 -14.20 3.66 4.38
C LYS A 66 -13.38 4.91 4.09
N ILE A 67 -12.23 4.75 3.45
CA ILE A 67 -11.45 5.86 2.93
C ILE A 67 -12.02 6.31 1.58
N LEU A 68 -12.52 5.35 0.79
CA LEU A 68 -13.21 5.60 -0.47
C LEU A 68 -14.68 5.18 -0.32
N ALA A 69 -15.58 6.15 -0.21
CA ALA A 69 -17.01 5.91 -0.09
C ALA A 69 -17.72 6.03 -1.44
N ASN A 70 -18.80 5.25 -1.62
CA ASN A 70 -19.62 5.19 -2.83
C ASN A 70 -18.87 4.82 -4.13
N TRP A 71 -17.84 3.99 -4.00
CA TRP A 71 -17.04 3.54 -5.13
C TRP A 71 -17.82 2.53 -6.00
N LEU A 72 -18.16 2.91 -7.25
CA LEU A 72 -19.04 2.16 -8.16
C LEU A 72 -18.40 0.89 -8.73
N SER A 73 -17.11 0.93 -9.12
CA SER A 73 -16.40 -0.25 -9.64
C SER A 73 -14.88 -0.13 -9.47
N VAL A 74 -14.18 -1.25 -9.31
CA VAL A 74 -12.74 -1.25 -9.02
C VAL A 74 -11.91 -0.73 -10.21
N GLU A 75 -12.29 -1.05 -11.45
CA GLU A 75 -11.61 -0.59 -12.66
C GLU A 75 -11.66 0.94 -12.81
N ASP A 76 -12.74 1.57 -12.34
CA ASP A 76 -12.90 3.02 -12.44
C ASP A 76 -11.95 3.79 -11.51
N GLY A 77 -11.44 3.18 -10.44
CA GLY A 77 -10.67 3.91 -9.41
C GLY A 77 -9.22 4.15 -9.68
N SER A 78 -8.51 3.15 -10.18
CA SER A 78 -7.13 3.36 -10.61
C SER A 78 -7.13 4.36 -11.77
N ASN A 79 -8.10 4.24 -12.67
CA ASN A 79 -8.23 5.15 -13.80
C ASN A 79 -8.61 6.58 -13.37
N PHE A 80 -9.49 6.74 -12.38
CA PHE A 80 -9.88 8.05 -11.82
C PHE A 80 -8.67 8.85 -11.34
N PHE A 81 -7.84 8.29 -10.44
CA PHE A 81 -6.71 9.04 -9.88
C PHE A 81 -5.59 9.28 -10.90
N ASN A 82 -5.28 8.30 -11.76
CA ASN A 82 -4.33 8.48 -12.85
C ASN A 82 -4.74 9.62 -13.80
N LYS A 83 -6.05 9.76 -14.06
CA LYS A 83 -6.62 10.78 -14.92
C LYS A 83 -6.68 12.17 -14.28
N LEU A 84 -6.63 12.29 -12.95
CA LEU A 84 -6.80 13.57 -12.24
C LEU A 84 -5.64 14.54 -12.44
N TYR A 85 -4.41 14.04 -12.62
CA TYR A 85 -3.21 14.87 -12.66
C TYR A 85 -2.35 14.66 -13.92
N THR A 86 -2.92 14.04 -14.97
CA THR A 86 -2.27 13.96 -16.28
C THR A 86 -1.84 15.37 -16.72
N ASP A 87 -0.57 15.52 -17.12
CA ASP A 87 0.05 16.80 -17.52
C ASP A 87 0.22 17.86 -16.41
N THR A 88 0.21 17.45 -15.14
CA THR A 88 0.37 18.38 -14.00
C THR A 88 1.79 18.37 -13.43
N VAL A 89 2.42 19.55 -13.29
CA VAL A 89 3.73 19.69 -12.63
C VAL A 89 3.53 19.89 -11.13
N VAL A 90 3.99 18.92 -10.34
CA VAL A 90 4.09 19.07 -8.87
C VAL A 90 5.43 19.74 -8.57
N LYS A 91 5.39 21.00 -8.18
CA LYS A 91 6.58 21.78 -7.78
C LYS A 91 6.91 21.56 -6.30
N GLU A 92 5.89 21.40 -5.46
CA GLU A 92 6.05 21.21 -4.02
C GLU A 92 5.04 20.17 -3.53
N PHE A 93 5.54 18.99 -3.15
CA PHE A 93 4.70 17.89 -2.68
C PHE A 93 4.43 18.01 -1.18
N HIS A 94 3.17 18.28 -0.82
CA HIS A 94 2.78 18.59 0.55
C HIS A 94 3.04 17.46 1.56
N TYR A 95 3.09 16.20 1.10
CA TYR A 95 3.24 15.02 1.97
C TYR A 95 4.65 14.42 1.98
N ASP A 96 5.67 15.13 1.48
CA ASP A 96 7.06 14.61 1.44
C ASP A 96 7.54 14.10 2.81
N LYS A 97 7.35 14.94 3.85
CA LYS A 97 7.74 14.59 5.23
C LYS A 97 6.99 13.38 5.75
N LEU A 98 5.69 13.28 5.46
CA LEU A 98 4.84 12.18 5.90
C LEU A 98 5.25 10.87 5.21
N CYS A 99 5.51 10.91 3.90
CA CYS A 99 6.02 9.75 3.16
C CYS A 99 7.39 9.30 3.69
N ALA A 100 8.29 10.23 4.01
CA ALA A 100 9.58 9.92 4.62
C ALA A 100 9.42 9.25 6.00
N GLU A 101 8.49 9.73 6.82
CA GLU A 101 8.21 9.16 8.14
C GLU A 101 7.66 7.73 8.06
N VAL A 102 6.68 7.50 7.18
CA VAL A 102 6.11 6.17 6.91
C VAL A 102 7.21 5.22 6.44
N ASN A 103 8.00 5.63 5.45
CA ASN A 103 9.09 4.81 4.91
C ASN A 103 10.12 4.46 5.99
N LYS A 104 10.53 5.43 6.81
CA LYS A 104 11.47 5.19 7.90
C LYS A 104 10.93 4.20 8.92
N TYR A 105 9.65 4.33 9.32
CA TYR A 105 9.03 3.44 10.30
C TYR A 105 9.04 1.98 9.82
N TYR A 106 8.59 1.73 8.59
CA TYR A 106 8.52 0.37 8.05
C TYR A 106 9.87 -0.19 7.63
N GLN A 107 10.80 0.62 7.12
CA GLN A 107 12.16 0.17 6.80
C GLN A 107 12.88 -0.32 8.07
N VAL A 108 12.86 0.43 9.17
CA VAL A 108 13.55 0.01 10.41
C VAL A 108 12.97 -1.29 10.96
N GLY A 109 11.65 -1.44 10.98
CA GLY A 109 10.98 -2.66 11.45
C GLY A 109 11.29 -3.88 10.56
N TRP A 110 11.18 -3.71 9.24
CA TRP A 110 11.47 -4.77 8.27
C TRP A 110 12.95 -5.19 8.31
N HIS A 111 13.89 -4.23 8.33
CA HIS A 111 15.31 -4.52 8.44
C HIS A 111 15.63 -5.28 9.72
N LYS A 112 15.08 -4.87 10.87
CA LYS A 112 15.28 -5.57 12.14
C LYS A 112 14.75 -7.00 12.11
N GLN A 113 13.55 -7.22 11.57
CA GLN A 113 13.01 -8.58 11.46
C GLN A 113 13.81 -9.43 10.46
N LEU A 114 14.22 -8.85 9.34
CA LEU A 114 15.04 -9.52 8.36
C LEU A 114 16.44 -9.87 8.91
N GLU A 115 17.03 -9.00 9.72
CA GLU A 115 18.29 -9.27 10.41
C GLU A 115 18.17 -10.40 11.43
N ILE A 116 17.09 -10.45 12.21
CA ILE A 116 16.82 -11.56 13.14
C ILE A 116 16.67 -12.87 12.37
N LEU A 117 15.83 -12.89 11.33
CA LEU A 117 15.64 -14.07 10.48
C LEU A 117 16.96 -14.51 9.84
N ARG A 118 17.73 -13.56 9.31
CA ARG A 118 19.04 -13.87 8.71
C ARG A 118 20.00 -14.42 9.75
N ARG A 119 20.07 -13.84 10.94
CA ARG A 119 20.95 -14.31 12.02
C ARG A 119 20.56 -15.72 12.45
N ASP A 120 19.31 -15.96 12.80
CA ASP A 120 18.88 -17.24 13.37
C ASP A 120 18.93 -18.37 12.32
N TYR A 121 18.62 -18.04 11.07
CA TYR A 121 18.57 -19.02 9.98
C TYR A 121 19.95 -19.27 9.35
N VAL A 122 20.79 -18.25 9.17
CA VAL A 122 22.11 -18.38 8.52
C VAL A 122 23.23 -18.72 9.53
N ALA A 123 23.12 -18.30 10.79
CA ALA A 123 24.17 -18.58 11.78
C ALA A 123 24.14 -20.01 12.32
N ASN A 124 23.02 -20.73 12.17
CA ASN A 124 22.88 -22.07 12.70
C ASN A 124 22.53 -23.10 11.60
N PRO A 125 23.55 -23.68 10.93
CA PRO A 125 23.35 -24.67 9.88
C PRO A 125 22.57 -25.92 10.35
N TRP A 126 22.58 -26.23 11.65
CA TRP A 126 21.81 -27.34 12.21
C TRP A 126 20.30 -27.16 12.11
N THR A 127 19.81 -25.93 12.26
CA THR A 127 18.37 -25.62 12.11
C THR A 127 17.88 -25.82 10.69
N ILE A 128 18.73 -25.54 9.69
CA ILE A 128 18.43 -25.83 8.28
C ILE A 128 18.34 -27.36 8.07
N ILE A 129 19.29 -28.11 8.60
CA ILE A 129 19.30 -29.58 8.51
C ILE A 129 18.07 -30.19 9.19
N SER A 130 17.69 -29.71 10.37
CA SER A 130 16.52 -30.22 11.09
C SER A 130 15.21 -29.90 10.37
N LEU A 131 15.10 -28.73 9.75
CA LEU A 131 13.92 -28.35 8.98
C LEU A 131 13.76 -29.25 7.74
N ILE A 132 14.86 -29.49 7.01
CA ILE A 132 14.86 -30.39 5.84
C ILE A 132 14.51 -31.82 6.26
N ALA A 133 15.10 -32.32 7.35
CA ALA A 133 14.79 -33.65 7.88
C ALA A 133 13.31 -33.78 8.28
N GLY A 134 12.74 -32.75 8.92
CA GLY A 134 11.32 -32.71 9.28
C GLY A 134 10.38 -32.75 8.06
N ILE A 135 10.72 -32.02 6.99
CA ILE A 135 9.95 -32.04 5.74
C ILE A 135 9.99 -33.43 5.09
N ILE A 136 11.17 -34.06 5.04
CA ILE A 136 11.33 -35.42 4.48
C ILE A 136 10.50 -36.43 5.28
N LEU A 137 10.55 -36.36 6.62
CA LEU A 137 9.76 -37.21 7.49
C LEU A 137 8.25 -36.99 7.26
N LEU A 138 7.79 -35.75 7.14
CA LEU A 138 6.40 -35.45 6.84
C LEU A 138 5.94 -36.07 5.52
N VAL A 139 6.73 -35.92 4.45
CA VAL A 139 6.43 -36.53 3.14
C VAL A 139 6.36 -38.05 3.24
N LEU A 140 7.31 -38.67 3.94
CA LEU A 140 7.33 -40.12 4.18
C LEU A 140 6.08 -40.58 4.94
N THR A 141 5.70 -39.87 6.01
CA THR A 141 4.50 -40.22 6.80
C THR A 141 3.21 -40.07 6.00
N LEU A 142 3.11 -39.06 5.13
CA LEU A 142 1.96 -38.88 4.25
C LEU A 142 1.87 -40.01 3.23
N LEU A 143 2.99 -40.37 2.59
CA LEU A 143 3.04 -41.51 1.67
C LEU A 143 2.66 -42.81 2.37
N GLN A 144 3.24 -43.10 3.55
CA GLN A 144 2.87 -44.26 4.36
C GLN A 144 1.37 -44.29 4.66
N THR A 145 0.82 -43.17 5.14
CA THR A 145 -0.61 -43.09 5.49
C THR A 145 -1.50 -43.33 4.28
N ILE A 146 -1.15 -42.78 3.11
CA ILE A 146 -1.88 -43.02 1.86
C ILE A 146 -1.80 -44.50 1.47
N PHE A 147 -0.61 -45.09 1.44
CA PHE A 147 -0.44 -46.51 1.11
C PHE A 147 -1.19 -47.43 2.08
N THR A 148 -1.21 -47.12 3.38
CA THR A 148 -1.96 -47.87 4.40
C THR A 148 -3.48 -47.75 4.22
N ILE A 149 -3.99 -46.64 3.66
CA ILE A 149 -5.42 -46.47 3.40
C ILE A 149 -5.86 -47.17 2.10
N TYR A 150 -4.97 -47.24 1.10
CA TYR A 150 -5.25 -47.88 -0.20
C TYR A 150 -4.96 -49.39 -0.24
N GLN A 151 -4.36 -49.95 0.81
CA GLN A 151 -4.10 -51.38 1.00
C GLN A 151 -5.11 -51.99 1.97
#